data_AF-A0A5C6L604-F1
#
_entry.id   AF-A0A5C6L604-F1
#
_cell.length_a   1.000
_cell.length_b   1.000
_cell.length_c   1.000
_cell.angle_alpha   90.00
_cell.angle_beta   90.00
_cell.angle_gamma   90.00
#
_symmetry.space_group_name_H-M   'P 1'
#
loop_
_entity.id
_entity.type
_entity.pdbx_description
1 polymer ?
#
loop_
_entity_poly.entity_id
_entity_poly.type
_entity_poly.pdbx_seq_one_letter_code
_entity_poly.pdbx_strand_id
1 'polypeptide(L)'
;MIAKIKTRVDFGGIVNYANDQKSKKKCATLLAHEGVCAISNKLIADSFYLQASMRPKVKSPVKHVSLAFSLQDISRFPDNEEGDALMVEIAKKWMEQMGIRNTQYIIARHHDTKHPHCHLVFNRINNEGNLISDSNERIRNAKVCRVLTKVYGLYFAPKNSKARNKSRLRPHQLRKYNLRSSVLDARANSRSWNSFFSILKGLGIDMRFNHAENSDKICGISFCQDEYSMAGSKLDRDLSFNSLCATLGNVAAELIIQPHQAIIPSGGGGGTNNEQGWRNDKDKDNQRNEPFYKTSKRRR
;
A
#
# COMPACT_ATOMS: atom_id res chain seq x y z
N MET A 1 12.29 -2.46 9.31
CA MET A 1 12.02 -3.66 8.49
C MET A 1 10.66 -3.56 7.77
N ILE A 2 10.53 -4.14 6.57
CA ILE A 2 9.29 -4.27 5.80
C ILE A 2 9.15 -5.72 5.30
N ALA A 3 7.97 -6.30 5.45
CA ALA A 3 7.64 -7.60 4.88
C ALA A 3 6.56 -7.48 3.80
N LYS A 4 6.87 -7.94 2.59
CA LYS A 4 5.93 -7.99 1.45
C LYS A 4 5.51 -9.43 1.20
N ILE A 5 4.28 -9.75 1.57
CA ILE A 5 3.70 -11.09 1.42
C ILE A 5 2.94 -11.16 0.10
N LYS A 6 3.08 -12.28 -0.60
CA LYS A 6 2.32 -12.60 -1.81
C LYS A 6 1.87 -14.05 -1.80
N THR A 7 0.60 -14.28 -2.07
CA THR A 7 0.05 -15.62 -2.30
C THR A 7 0.37 -16.06 -3.73
N ARG A 8 0.74 -17.33 -3.91
CA ARG A 8 1.26 -17.92 -5.15
C ARG A 8 0.70 -19.32 -5.38
N VAL A 9 0.80 -19.78 -6.63
CA VAL A 9 0.25 -21.06 -7.08
C VAL A 9 1.33 -22.12 -7.29
N ASP A 10 2.49 -21.73 -7.81
CA ASP A 10 3.55 -22.63 -8.25
C ASP A 10 4.75 -22.55 -7.30
N PHE A 11 5.15 -23.70 -6.74
CA PHE A 11 6.35 -23.80 -5.91
C PHE A 11 7.63 -23.77 -6.76
N GLY A 12 7.64 -24.40 -7.94
CA GLY A 12 8.83 -24.50 -8.78
C GLY A 12 9.38 -23.14 -9.18
N GLY A 13 8.54 -22.29 -9.77
CA GLY A 13 8.91 -20.93 -10.15
C GLY A 13 9.30 -20.04 -8.96
N ILE A 14 8.65 -20.20 -7.80
CA ILE A 14 8.95 -19.39 -6.62
C ILE A 14 10.22 -19.82 -5.91
N VAL A 15 10.49 -21.13 -5.83
CA VAL A 15 11.74 -21.67 -5.30
C VAL A 15 12.90 -21.29 -6.22
N ASN A 16 12.74 -21.43 -7.54
CA ASN A 16 13.75 -20.98 -8.51
C ASN A 16 14.03 -19.48 -8.41
N TYR A 17 13.01 -18.66 -8.16
CA TYR A 17 13.18 -17.23 -7.93
C TYR A 17 13.89 -16.93 -6.60
N ALA A 18 13.50 -17.61 -5.51
CA ALA A 18 13.99 -17.31 -4.18
C ALA A 18 15.41 -17.86 -3.95
N ASN A 19 15.71 -19.04 -4.45
CA ASN A 19 17.01 -19.71 -4.33
C ASN A 19 17.71 -19.80 -5.70
N ASP A 20 17.80 -18.66 -6.41
CA ASP A 20 18.54 -18.57 -7.66
C ASP A 20 20.05 -18.46 -7.37
N GLN A 21 20.74 -19.59 -7.32
CA GLN A 21 22.20 -19.60 -7.05
C GLN A 21 23.03 -19.37 -8.32
N LYS A 22 22.41 -19.44 -9.51
CA LYS A 22 23.13 -19.46 -10.80
C LYS A 22 23.17 -18.10 -11.48
N SER A 23 22.26 -17.20 -11.13
CA SER A 23 22.20 -15.87 -11.72
C SER A 23 23.33 -14.97 -11.22
N LYS A 24 24.20 -14.54 -12.14
CA LYS A 24 25.21 -13.50 -11.86
C LYS A 24 24.61 -12.16 -11.41
N LYS A 25 23.31 -11.92 -11.67
CA LYS A 25 22.60 -10.69 -11.28
C LYS A 25 21.80 -10.85 -9.99
N LYS A 26 21.43 -12.07 -9.63
CA LYS A 26 20.67 -12.42 -8.43
C LYS A 26 21.36 -13.58 -7.74
N CYS A 27 22.51 -13.31 -7.14
CA CYS A 27 23.18 -14.30 -6.31
C CYS A 27 22.29 -14.50 -5.07
N ALA A 28 21.74 -15.70 -4.91
CA ALA A 28 20.98 -16.08 -3.73
C ALA A 28 21.77 -17.08 -2.89
N THR A 29 21.72 -16.91 -1.57
CA THR A 29 22.31 -17.84 -0.60
C THR A 29 21.18 -18.46 0.22
N LEU A 30 21.06 -19.79 0.21
CA LEU A 30 20.07 -20.48 1.04
C LEU A 30 20.56 -20.46 2.50
N LEU A 31 19.82 -19.75 3.37
CA LEU A 31 20.23 -19.55 4.76
C LEU A 31 19.61 -20.56 5.73
N ALA A 32 18.37 -20.98 5.47
CA ALA A 32 17.67 -21.94 6.32
C ALA A 32 16.55 -22.64 5.55
N HIS A 33 16.22 -23.86 5.96
CA HIS A 33 15.08 -24.60 5.44
C HIS A 33 14.55 -25.60 6.48
N GLU A 34 13.31 -26.03 6.31
CA GLU A 34 12.64 -26.99 7.20
C GLU A 34 11.71 -27.88 6.37
N GLY A 35 11.75 -29.19 6.62
CA GLY A 35 10.84 -30.17 6.03
C GLY A 35 10.97 -30.36 4.50
N VAL A 36 12.02 -29.85 3.86
CA VAL A 36 12.24 -29.94 2.41
C VAL A 36 13.60 -30.57 2.09
N CYS A 37 13.68 -31.27 0.96
CA CYS A 37 14.93 -31.81 0.42
C CYS A 37 15.72 -30.71 -0.32
N ALA A 38 16.68 -30.09 0.37
CA ALA A 38 17.43 -28.93 -0.11
C ALA A 38 18.60 -29.23 -1.08
N ILE A 39 18.61 -30.42 -1.70
CA ILE A 39 19.66 -30.83 -2.67
C ILE A 39 19.54 -30.05 -3.98
N SER A 40 18.32 -29.73 -4.42
CA SER A 40 18.08 -28.92 -5.61
C SER A 40 16.75 -28.17 -5.52
N ASN A 41 16.60 -27.09 -6.28
CA ASN A 41 15.33 -26.35 -6.34
C ASN A 41 14.15 -27.22 -6.78
N LYS A 42 14.39 -28.21 -7.65
CA LYS A 42 13.38 -29.18 -8.05
C LYS A 42 12.91 -30.01 -6.84
N LEU A 43 13.85 -30.58 -6.08
CA LEU A 43 13.53 -31.41 -4.91
C LEU A 43 12.90 -30.61 -3.76
N ILE A 44 13.29 -29.35 -3.59
CA ILE A 44 12.61 -28.42 -2.67
C ILE A 44 11.15 -28.23 -3.10
N ALA A 45 10.91 -27.94 -4.38
CA ALA A 45 9.57 -27.75 -4.91
C ALA A 45 8.72 -29.04 -4.81
N ASP A 46 9.31 -30.20 -5.12
CA ASP A 46 8.65 -31.50 -5.01
C ASP A 46 8.25 -31.79 -3.54
N SER A 47 9.12 -31.46 -2.57
CA SER A 47 8.81 -31.57 -1.14
C SER A 47 7.60 -30.70 -0.76
N PHE A 48 7.54 -29.47 -1.27
CA PHE A 48 6.40 -28.57 -1.08
C PHE A 48 5.11 -29.08 -1.72
N TYR A 49 5.19 -29.61 -2.94
CA TYR A 49 4.05 -30.19 -3.65
C TYR A 49 3.48 -31.40 -2.92
N LEU A 50 4.34 -32.26 -2.39
CA LEU A 50 3.93 -33.42 -1.59
C LEU A 50 3.06 -32.99 -0.40
N GLN A 51 3.51 -32.02 0.40
CA GLN A 51 2.71 -31.52 1.53
C GLN A 51 1.42 -30.81 1.06
N ALA A 52 1.48 -30.00 0.01
CA ALA A 52 0.30 -29.32 -0.51
C ALA A 52 -0.77 -30.30 -1.03
N SER A 53 -0.37 -31.49 -1.50
CA SER A 53 -1.27 -32.54 -1.97
C SER A 53 -2.22 -33.07 -0.88
N MET A 54 -1.90 -32.87 0.40
CA MET A 54 -2.79 -33.20 1.53
C MET A 54 -4.10 -32.39 1.49
N ARG A 55 -4.14 -31.26 0.77
CA ARG A 55 -5.34 -30.42 0.65
C ARG A 55 -5.55 -29.87 -0.77
N PRO A 56 -5.94 -30.72 -1.74
CA PRO A 56 -5.97 -30.38 -3.17
C PRO A 56 -7.00 -29.29 -3.54
N LYS A 57 -7.94 -28.97 -2.64
CA LYS A 57 -8.91 -27.87 -2.83
C LYS A 57 -8.26 -26.49 -2.75
N VAL A 58 -7.06 -26.35 -2.16
CA VAL A 58 -6.36 -25.07 -2.03
C VAL A 58 -5.57 -24.76 -3.31
N LYS A 59 -6.09 -23.85 -4.14
CA LYS A 59 -5.50 -23.48 -5.44
C LYS A 59 -4.24 -22.62 -5.37
N SER A 60 -3.93 -22.07 -4.20
CA SER A 60 -2.75 -21.22 -4.01
C SER A 60 -2.07 -21.56 -2.69
N PRO A 61 -1.33 -22.68 -2.63
CA PRO A 61 -0.73 -23.21 -1.41
C PRO A 61 0.55 -22.48 -1.02
N VAL A 62 1.11 -21.63 -1.89
CA VAL A 62 2.42 -21.02 -1.68
C VAL A 62 2.28 -19.62 -1.09
N LYS A 63 3.09 -19.31 -0.09
CA LYS A 63 3.33 -17.93 0.35
C LYS A 63 4.78 -17.55 0.08
N HIS A 64 4.96 -16.43 -0.60
CA HIS A 64 6.25 -15.79 -0.84
C HIS A 64 6.31 -14.49 -0.07
N VAL A 65 7.33 -14.34 0.77
CA VAL A 65 7.55 -13.15 1.59
C VAL A 65 8.92 -12.59 1.24
N SER A 66 8.97 -11.29 0.97
CA SER A 66 10.24 -10.55 0.90
C SER A 66 10.37 -9.72 2.17
N LEU A 67 11.36 -10.06 3.01
CA LEU A 67 11.73 -9.28 4.19
C LEU A 67 12.89 -8.36 3.81
N ALA A 68 12.67 -7.05 3.84
CA ALA A 68 13.67 -6.06 3.48
C ALA A 68 13.97 -5.13 4.66
N PHE A 69 15.25 -4.80 4.78
CA PHE A 69 15.79 -3.93 5.82
C PHE A 69 16.18 -2.56 5.25
N SER A 70 16.32 -1.57 6.14
CA SER A 70 16.69 -0.23 5.68
C SER A 70 18.15 -0.20 5.23
N LEU A 71 18.51 0.70 4.31
CA LEU A 71 19.93 1.00 4.04
C LEU A 71 20.64 1.54 5.28
N GLN A 72 19.88 2.14 6.20
CA GLN A 72 20.41 2.61 7.48
C GLN A 72 20.80 1.45 8.41
N ASP A 73 20.30 0.24 8.14
CA ASP A 73 20.61 -0.97 8.92
C ASP A 73 21.68 -1.84 8.25
N ILE A 74 22.32 -1.38 7.16
CA ILE A 74 23.23 -2.23 6.36
C ILE A 74 24.40 -2.80 7.17
N SER A 75 24.94 -2.03 8.12
CA SER A 75 26.02 -2.47 9.01
C SER A 75 25.63 -3.61 9.94
N ARG A 76 24.32 -3.84 10.16
CA ARG A 76 23.81 -4.98 10.95
C ARG A 76 23.71 -6.26 10.14
N PHE A 77 23.78 -6.18 8.81
CA PHE A 77 23.67 -7.33 7.92
C PHE A 77 24.92 -7.45 7.03
N PRO A 78 26.12 -7.61 7.61
CA PRO A 78 27.32 -7.91 6.84
C PRO A 78 27.11 -9.15 5.97
N ASP A 79 27.88 -9.24 4.89
CA ASP A 79 27.87 -10.39 3.97
C ASP A 79 28.76 -11.51 4.53
N ASN A 80 28.35 -12.05 5.69
CA ASN A 80 29.03 -13.10 6.43
C ASN A 80 28.02 -13.89 7.29
N GLU A 81 28.50 -14.91 8.00
CA GLU A 81 27.69 -15.79 8.83
C GLU A 81 26.90 -15.06 9.93
N GLU A 82 27.47 -14.02 10.55
CA GLU A 82 26.78 -13.25 11.60
C GLU A 82 25.57 -12.49 11.03
N GLY A 83 25.74 -11.84 9.88
CA GLY A 83 24.66 -11.13 9.20
C GLY A 83 23.56 -12.08 8.72
N ASP A 84 23.95 -13.26 8.24
CA ASP A 84 23.03 -14.31 7.82
C ASP A 84 22.25 -14.90 9.00
N ALA A 85 22.93 -15.19 10.12
CA ALA A 85 22.31 -15.68 11.34
C ALA A 85 21.25 -14.71 11.87
N LEU A 86 21.56 -13.41 11.95
CA LEU A 86 20.60 -12.38 12.37
C LEU A 86 19.39 -12.30 11.41
N MET A 87 19.64 -12.42 10.10
CA MET A 87 18.57 -12.40 9.10
C MET A 87 17.62 -13.59 9.25
N VAL A 88 18.16 -14.79 9.48
CA VAL A 88 17.39 -16.00 9.77
C VAL A 88 16.61 -15.86 11.07
N GLU A 89 17.24 -15.34 12.12
CA GLU A 89 16.60 -15.12 13.42
C GLU A 89 15.36 -14.23 13.29
N ILE A 90 15.53 -13.05 12.67
CA ILE A 90 14.42 -12.10 12.47
C ILE A 90 13.33 -12.72 11.59
N ALA A 91 13.69 -13.47 10.55
CA ALA A 91 12.72 -14.16 9.69
C ALA A 91 11.92 -15.22 10.46
N LYS A 92 12.59 -16.03 11.29
CA LYS A 92 11.93 -17.04 12.16
C LYS A 92 11.03 -16.38 13.20
N LYS A 93 11.47 -15.30 13.85
CA LYS A 93 10.61 -14.51 14.78
C LYS A 93 9.41 -13.88 14.09
N TRP A 94 9.58 -13.43 12.84
CA TRP A 94 8.47 -12.95 12.03
C TRP A 94 7.46 -14.07 11.76
N MET A 95 7.91 -15.26 11.34
CA MET A 95 7.04 -16.43 11.13
C MET A 95 6.27 -16.78 12.41
N GLU A 96 6.98 -16.87 13.54
CA GLU A 96 6.42 -17.20 14.84
C GLU A 96 5.28 -16.24 15.23
N GLN A 97 5.51 -14.93 15.18
CA GLN A 97 4.48 -13.93 15.51
C GLN A 97 3.36 -13.83 14.47
N MET A 98 3.62 -14.26 13.23
CA MET A 98 2.61 -14.40 12.19
C MET A 98 1.80 -15.70 12.32
N GLY A 99 2.10 -16.56 13.28
CA GLY A 99 1.44 -17.86 13.46
C GLY A 99 1.76 -18.86 12.35
N ILE A 100 2.88 -18.66 11.66
CA ILE A 100 3.40 -19.59 10.65
C ILE A 100 4.29 -20.57 11.39
N ARG A 101 3.75 -21.73 11.69
CA ARG A 101 4.40 -22.80 12.45
C ARG A 101 4.04 -24.14 11.81
N ASN A 102 4.85 -25.15 12.11
CA ASN A 102 4.58 -26.53 11.71
C ASN A 102 4.30 -26.69 10.21
N THR A 103 5.15 -26.09 9.39
CA THR A 103 5.03 -26.13 7.93
C THR A 103 6.41 -26.07 7.31
N GLN A 104 6.54 -26.57 6.09
CA GLN A 104 7.77 -26.45 5.31
C GLN A 104 8.08 -24.99 5.00
N TYR A 105 9.37 -24.64 5.00
CA TYR A 105 9.85 -23.35 4.52
C TYR A 105 11.28 -23.39 3.99
N ILE A 106 11.64 -22.37 3.20
CA ILE A 106 13.01 -21.97 2.89
C ILE A 106 13.19 -20.47 3.12
N ILE A 107 14.38 -20.07 3.55
CA ILE A 107 14.83 -18.67 3.67
C ILE A 107 16.10 -18.52 2.85
N ALA A 108 16.08 -17.60 1.86
CA ALA A 108 17.22 -17.32 1.01
C ALA A 108 17.51 -15.81 0.97
N ARG A 109 18.77 -15.42 1.17
CA ARG A 109 19.23 -14.04 1.06
C ARG A 109 19.51 -13.70 -0.40
N HIS A 110 19.15 -12.49 -0.83
CA HIS A 110 19.47 -11.98 -2.17
C HIS A 110 20.47 -10.82 -2.05
N HIS A 111 21.44 -10.77 -2.96
CA HIS A 111 22.49 -9.73 -3.00
C HIS A 111 22.31 -8.77 -4.20
N ASP A 112 21.13 -8.77 -4.84
CA ASP A 112 20.84 -8.03 -6.07
C ASP A 112 20.43 -6.56 -5.86
N THR A 113 20.22 -6.13 -4.61
CA THR A 113 19.90 -4.74 -4.29
C THR A 113 20.74 -4.22 -3.14
N LYS A 114 20.86 -2.90 -3.04
CA LYS A 114 21.56 -2.24 -1.93
C LYS A 114 20.91 -2.52 -0.56
N HIS A 115 19.60 -2.80 -0.54
CA HIS A 115 18.91 -3.09 0.71
C HIS A 115 19.17 -4.54 1.12
N PRO A 116 19.63 -4.81 2.36
CA PRO A 116 19.68 -6.18 2.86
C PRO A 116 18.28 -6.77 2.85
N HIS A 117 18.12 -7.97 2.29
CA HIS A 117 16.83 -8.63 2.24
C HIS A 117 16.94 -10.15 2.06
N CYS A 118 15.92 -10.86 2.54
CA CYS A 118 15.71 -12.27 2.23
C CYS A 118 14.32 -12.53 1.67
N HIS A 119 14.21 -13.68 1.04
CA HIS A 119 12.98 -14.29 0.59
C HIS A 119 12.68 -15.52 1.45
N LEU A 120 11.48 -15.52 2.03
CA LEU A 120 10.89 -16.65 2.71
C LEU A 120 9.81 -17.26 1.79
N VAL A 121 9.87 -18.57 1.59
CA VAL A 121 8.84 -19.34 0.90
C VAL A 121 8.35 -20.40 1.87
N PHE A 122 7.02 -20.48 2.09
CA PHE A 122 6.45 -21.49 2.98
C PHE A 122 5.14 -22.05 2.43
N ASN A 123 4.81 -23.26 2.88
CA ASN A 123 3.55 -23.92 2.54
C ASN A 123 2.42 -23.41 3.43
N ARG A 124 1.28 -23.08 2.84
CA ARG A 124 0.06 -22.74 3.58
C ARG A 124 -0.63 -23.96 4.15
N ILE A 125 -0.31 -25.15 3.64
CA ILE A 125 -0.74 -26.42 4.23
C ILE A 125 0.32 -26.80 5.25
N ASN A 126 -0.09 -26.97 6.50
CA ASN A 126 0.79 -27.35 7.60
C ASN A 126 1.03 -28.88 7.61
N ASN A 127 1.83 -29.39 8.53
CA ASN A 127 2.22 -30.81 8.54
C ASN A 127 1.05 -31.77 8.86
N GLU A 128 -0.07 -31.25 9.40
CA GLU A 128 -1.32 -32.02 9.59
C GLU A 128 -2.30 -31.87 8.41
N GLY A 129 -1.93 -31.20 7.32
CA GLY A 129 -2.84 -30.95 6.19
C GLY A 129 -3.82 -29.78 6.41
N ASN A 130 -3.69 -29.04 7.50
CA ASN A 130 -4.53 -27.89 7.82
C ASN A 130 -4.05 -26.63 7.09
N LEU A 131 -5.01 -25.78 6.69
CA LEU A 131 -4.71 -24.50 6.05
C LEU A 131 -4.34 -23.45 7.11
N ILE A 132 -3.15 -22.89 7.00
CA ILE A 132 -2.70 -21.73 7.78
C ILE A 132 -3.53 -20.51 7.37
N SER A 133 -4.19 -19.91 8.37
CA SER A 133 -5.08 -18.77 8.18
C SER A 133 -4.33 -17.51 7.71
N ASP A 134 -4.88 -16.87 6.69
CA ASP A 134 -4.45 -15.55 6.18
C ASP A 134 -5.35 -14.40 6.66
N SER A 135 -6.24 -14.66 7.64
CA SER A 135 -7.13 -13.64 8.19
C SER A 135 -6.31 -12.46 8.73
N ASN A 136 -6.70 -11.25 8.33
CA ASN A 136 -6.06 -10.00 8.72
C ASN A 136 -4.54 -9.98 8.49
N GLU A 137 -4.00 -10.77 7.55
CA GLU A 137 -2.56 -10.93 7.32
C GLU A 137 -1.84 -9.59 7.16
N ARG A 138 -2.43 -8.65 6.42
CA ARG A 138 -1.85 -7.31 6.23
C ARG A 138 -1.72 -6.53 7.54
N ILE A 139 -2.73 -6.59 8.41
CA ILE A 139 -2.78 -5.86 9.68
C ILE A 139 -1.79 -6.49 10.66
N ARG A 140 -1.82 -7.83 10.79
CA ARG A 140 -0.88 -8.59 11.61
C ARG A 140 0.56 -8.34 11.19
N ASN A 141 0.84 -8.43 9.89
CA ASN A 141 2.16 -8.18 9.33
C ASN A 141 2.69 -6.78 9.65
N ALA A 142 1.86 -5.74 9.53
CA ALA A 142 2.25 -4.37 9.87
C ALA A 142 2.60 -4.24 11.37
N LYS A 143 1.82 -4.89 12.25
CA LYS A 143 2.07 -4.92 13.69
C LYS A 143 3.38 -5.65 14.00
N VAL A 144 3.57 -6.85 13.47
CA VAL A 144 4.77 -7.68 13.68
C VAL A 144 6.02 -6.97 13.18
N CYS A 145 6.01 -6.41 11.96
CA CYS A 145 7.16 -5.65 11.44
C CYS A 145 7.53 -4.48 12.35
N ARG A 146 6.54 -3.75 12.90
CA ARG A 146 6.77 -2.65 13.83
C ARG A 146 7.36 -3.14 15.15
N VAL A 147 6.85 -4.25 15.69
CA VAL A 147 7.36 -4.86 16.93
C VAL A 147 8.80 -5.31 16.73
N LEU A 148 9.10 -6.09 15.70
CA LEU A 148 10.46 -6.57 15.43
C LEU A 148 11.43 -5.42 15.11
N THR A 149 10.97 -4.39 14.38
CA THR A 149 11.80 -3.19 14.16
C THR A 149 12.20 -2.55 15.50
N LYS A 150 11.30 -2.53 16.50
CA LYS A 150 11.62 -2.03 17.85
C LYS A 150 12.58 -2.96 18.59
N VAL A 151 12.26 -4.25 18.65
CA VAL A 151 13.00 -5.27 19.43
C VAL A 151 14.46 -5.35 18.98
N TYR A 152 14.70 -5.35 17.66
CA TYR A 152 16.05 -5.45 17.09
C TYR A 152 16.76 -4.11 16.92
N GLY A 153 16.17 -3.01 17.42
CA GLY A 153 16.75 -1.67 17.28
C GLY A 153 17.00 -1.26 15.82
N LEU A 154 16.12 -1.70 14.91
CA LEU A 154 16.21 -1.40 13.48
C LEU A 154 15.64 -0.01 13.19
N TYR A 155 16.06 0.56 12.06
CA TYR A 155 15.65 1.88 11.65
C TYR A 155 14.13 2.01 11.44
N PHE A 156 13.53 2.94 12.19
CA PHE A 156 12.17 3.40 11.95
C PHE A 156 12.16 4.46 10.86
N ALA A 157 11.58 4.11 9.71
CA ALA A 157 11.32 5.09 8.68
C ALA A 157 10.40 6.20 9.22
N PRO A 158 10.77 7.49 9.10
CA PRO A 158 9.93 8.60 9.49
C PRO A 158 8.56 8.50 8.83
N LYS A 159 7.52 8.99 9.52
CA LYS A 159 6.23 9.26 8.88
C LYS A 159 6.54 10.16 7.68
N ASN A 160 6.20 9.70 6.47
CA ASN A 160 6.45 10.37 5.17
C ASN A 160 7.78 10.07 4.46
N SER A 161 8.53 9.02 4.83
CA SER A 161 9.78 8.63 4.14
C SER A 161 9.69 8.42 2.61
N LYS A 162 8.50 8.16 2.06
CA LYS A 162 8.27 8.12 0.60
C LYS A 162 8.56 9.46 -0.11
N ALA A 163 8.64 10.56 0.64
CA ALA A 163 9.13 11.86 0.22
C ALA A 163 10.51 11.83 -0.43
N ARG A 164 11.41 10.96 0.06
CA ARG A 164 12.83 10.98 -0.31
C ARG A 164 13.12 10.56 -1.74
N ASN A 165 12.17 9.97 -2.46
CA ASN A 165 12.36 9.56 -3.86
C ASN A 165 11.13 9.93 -4.71
N LYS A 166 10.86 11.23 -4.82
CA LYS A 166 9.79 11.77 -5.68
C LYS A 166 9.87 11.23 -7.11
N SER A 167 11.09 11.02 -7.64
CA SER A 167 11.37 10.48 -8.97
C SER A 167 10.82 9.07 -9.23
N ARG A 168 10.55 8.28 -8.17
CA ARG A 168 10.01 6.91 -8.30
C ARG A 168 8.49 6.85 -8.17
N LEU A 169 7.83 7.97 -7.86
CA LEU A 169 6.39 8.03 -7.71
C LEU A 169 5.72 8.05 -9.07
N ARG A 170 4.65 7.27 -9.23
CA ARG A 170 3.77 7.39 -10.41
C ARG A 170 3.09 8.77 -10.39
N PRO A 171 2.66 9.33 -11.54
CA PRO A 171 2.11 10.69 -11.60
C PRO A 171 1.02 10.99 -10.56
N HIS A 172 0.04 10.09 -10.37
CA HIS A 172 -1.00 10.28 -9.35
C HIS A 172 -0.48 10.24 -7.90
N GLN A 173 0.58 9.49 -7.64
CA GLN A 173 1.20 9.42 -6.31
C GLN A 173 2.01 10.69 -6.03
N LEU A 174 2.66 11.23 -7.07
CA LEU A 174 3.38 12.49 -6.99
C LEU A 174 2.44 13.67 -6.73
N ARG A 175 1.30 13.75 -7.43
CA ARG A 175 0.25 14.75 -7.15
C ARG A 175 -0.26 14.67 -5.72
N LYS A 176 -0.64 13.46 -5.27
CA LYS A 176 -1.06 13.23 -3.88
C LYS A 176 0.01 13.67 -2.88
N TYR A 177 1.27 13.34 -3.16
CA TYR A 177 2.39 13.68 -2.31
C TYR A 177 2.59 15.19 -2.21
N ASN A 178 2.63 15.89 -3.36
CA ASN A 178 2.83 17.33 -3.42
C ASN A 178 1.70 18.06 -2.69
N LEU A 179 0.44 17.72 -2.98
CA LEU A 179 -0.71 18.30 -2.28
C LEU A 179 -0.63 18.08 -0.76
N ARG A 180 -0.33 16.85 -0.31
CA ARG A 180 -0.15 16.56 1.12
C ARG A 180 0.98 17.38 1.74
N SER A 181 2.14 17.47 1.08
CA SER A 181 3.30 18.22 1.58
C SER A 181 2.95 19.69 1.73
N SER A 182 2.45 20.32 0.68
CA SER A 182 2.08 21.74 0.67
C SER A 182 1.08 22.09 1.75
N VAL A 183 0.05 21.25 1.95
CA VAL A 183 -0.97 21.50 2.99
C VAL A 183 -0.42 21.29 4.40
N LEU A 184 0.45 20.30 4.62
CA LEU A 184 1.12 20.11 5.91
C LEU A 184 2.08 21.25 6.23
N ASP A 185 2.84 21.72 5.24
CA ASP A 185 3.77 22.85 5.39
C ASP A 185 2.98 24.13 5.67
N ALA A 186 1.87 24.37 4.97
CA ALA A 186 0.95 25.47 5.27
C ALA A 186 0.43 25.37 6.71
N ARG A 187 -0.01 24.19 7.15
CA ARG A 187 -0.50 23.96 8.52
C ARG A 187 0.59 24.25 9.56
N ALA A 188 1.82 23.79 9.32
CA ALA A 188 2.93 23.98 10.25
C ALA A 188 3.34 25.46 10.40
N ASN A 189 3.15 26.25 9.36
CA ASN A 189 3.46 27.68 9.33
C ASN A 189 2.26 28.59 9.65
N SER A 190 1.13 28.02 10.04
CA SER A 190 -0.10 28.76 10.35
C SER A 190 -0.43 28.69 11.84
N ARG A 191 -0.88 29.81 12.39
CA ARG A 191 -1.37 29.90 13.78
C ARG A 191 -2.86 30.26 13.89
N SER A 192 -3.51 30.50 12.75
CA SER A 192 -4.93 30.84 12.62
C SER A 192 -5.48 30.31 11.30
N TRP A 193 -6.81 30.24 11.16
CA TRP A 193 -7.43 29.84 9.90
C TRP A 193 -7.12 30.85 8.79
N ASN A 194 -7.15 32.15 9.09
CA ASN A 194 -6.82 33.20 8.12
C ASN A 194 -5.41 33.06 7.53
N SER A 195 -4.40 32.77 8.37
CA SER A 195 -3.03 32.52 7.89
C SER A 195 -2.96 31.26 7.02
N PHE A 196 -3.67 30.20 7.43
CA PHE A 196 -3.73 28.94 6.69
C PHE A 196 -4.38 29.09 5.32
N PHE A 197 -5.54 29.76 5.25
CA PHE A 197 -6.22 30.08 4.00
C PHE A 197 -5.33 30.91 3.06
N SER A 198 -4.67 31.93 3.58
CA SER A 198 -3.80 32.81 2.79
C SER A 198 -2.64 32.05 2.16
N ILE A 199 -1.98 31.17 2.94
CA ILE A 199 -0.88 30.34 2.43
C ILE A 199 -1.39 29.35 1.37
N LEU A 200 -2.51 28.66 1.62
CA LEU A 200 -3.07 27.71 0.66
C LEU A 200 -3.47 28.37 -0.66
N LYS A 201 -4.13 29.54 -0.59
CA LYS A 201 -4.51 30.32 -1.77
C LYS A 201 -3.28 30.75 -2.57
N GLY A 202 -2.21 31.19 -1.90
CA GLY A 202 -0.93 31.52 -2.54
C GLY A 202 -0.26 30.34 -3.26
N LEU A 203 -0.59 29.10 -2.86
CA LEU A 203 -0.11 27.87 -3.50
C LEU A 203 -1.07 27.32 -4.57
N GLY A 204 -2.16 28.04 -4.88
CA GLY A 204 -3.21 27.58 -5.79
C GLY A 204 -3.96 26.36 -5.26
N ILE A 205 -4.06 26.22 -3.93
CA ILE A 205 -4.77 25.11 -3.27
C ILE A 205 -6.06 25.66 -2.68
N ASP A 206 -7.19 25.20 -3.23
CA ASP A 206 -8.51 25.49 -2.67
C ASP A 206 -8.83 24.54 -1.52
N MET A 207 -9.55 25.05 -0.53
CA MET A 207 -10.05 24.28 0.60
C MET A 207 -11.57 24.33 0.63
N ARG A 208 -12.22 23.18 0.82
CA ARG A 208 -13.69 23.07 0.90
C ARG A 208 -14.10 22.33 2.17
N PHE A 209 -15.05 22.89 2.90
CA PHE A 209 -15.70 22.18 3.99
C PHE A 209 -16.71 21.19 3.42
N ASN A 210 -16.65 19.95 3.90
CA ASN A 210 -17.61 18.93 3.54
C ASN A 210 -18.69 18.91 4.61
N HIS A 211 -19.96 18.90 4.22
CA HIS A 211 -21.09 18.87 5.12
C HIS A 211 -21.72 17.47 5.14
N ALA A 212 -22.31 17.08 6.26
CA ALA A 212 -23.12 15.86 6.31
C ALA A 212 -24.41 16.06 5.51
N GLU A 213 -24.91 14.99 4.89
CA GLU A 213 -26.14 15.03 4.08
C GLU A 213 -27.29 15.68 4.87
N ASN A 214 -27.94 16.67 4.27
CA ASN A 214 -29.07 17.41 4.83
C ASN A 214 -28.79 18.11 6.18
N SER A 215 -27.55 18.52 6.44
CA SER A 215 -27.23 19.33 7.62
C SER A 215 -26.07 20.30 7.36
N ASP A 216 -26.06 21.44 8.03
CA ASP A 216 -24.92 22.38 8.01
C ASP A 216 -23.70 21.88 8.81
N LYS A 217 -23.81 20.69 9.41
CA LYS A 217 -22.73 20.10 10.21
C LYS A 217 -21.55 19.72 9.32
N ILE A 218 -20.42 20.37 9.55
CA ILE A 218 -19.15 20.05 8.90
C ILE A 218 -18.70 18.64 9.33
N CYS A 219 -18.50 17.75 8.36
CA CYS A 219 -18.02 16.38 8.56
C CYS A 219 -16.56 16.19 8.14
N GLY A 220 -15.97 17.16 7.43
CA GLY A 220 -14.58 17.10 7.01
C GLY A 220 -14.13 18.30 6.20
N ILE A 221 -12.89 18.24 5.71
CA ILE A 221 -12.30 19.21 4.78
C ILE A 221 -11.76 18.44 3.58
N SER A 222 -11.85 19.03 2.39
CA SER A 222 -11.17 18.59 1.17
C SER A 222 -10.24 19.68 0.66
N PHE A 223 -9.11 19.28 0.08
CA PHE A 223 -8.15 20.17 -0.57
C PHE A 223 -8.13 19.86 -2.07
N CYS A 224 -8.15 20.91 -2.89
CA CYS A 224 -8.16 20.83 -4.34
C CYS A 224 -7.00 21.64 -4.92
N GLN A 225 -6.27 21.06 -5.85
CA GLN A 225 -5.25 21.75 -6.63
C GLN A 225 -5.42 21.30 -8.08
N ASP A 226 -5.64 22.26 -8.97
CA ASP A 226 -6.10 22.00 -10.34
C ASP A 226 -7.36 21.09 -10.34
N GLU A 227 -7.40 20.05 -11.16
CA GLU A 227 -8.48 19.05 -11.20
C GLU A 227 -8.39 17.99 -10.10
N TYR A 228 -7.37 18.04 -9.23
CA TYR A 228 -7.12 17.00 -8.23
C TYR A 228 -7.64 17.39 -6.85
N SER A 229 -8.70 16.71 -6.41
CA SER A 229 -9.31 16.90 -5.08
C SER A 229 -9.15 15.68 -4.18
N MET A 230 -8.87 15.90 -2.89
CA MET A 230 -8.83 14.85 -1.88
C MET A 230 -9.25 15.34 -0.48
N ALA A 231 -10.04 14.52 0.21
CA ALA A 231 -10.37 14.73 1.62
C ALA A 231 -9.09 14.79 2.48
N GLY A 232 -9.00 15.78 3.37
CA GLY A 232 -7.88 16.01 4.27
C GLY A 232 -7.51 14.77 5.09
N SER A 233 -8.50 14.09 5.67
CA SER A 233 -8.28 12.83 6.42
C SER A 233 -7.72 11.68 5.57
N LYS A 234 -7.92 11.70 4.25
CA LYS A 234 -7.33 10.75 3.28
C LYS A 234 -5.93 11.18 2.83
N LEU A 235 -5.60 12.47 2.92
CA LEU A 235 -4.26 13.02 2.71
C LEU A 235 -3.37 12.72 3.91
N ASP A 236 -3.77 13.15 5.11
CA ASP A 236 -3.10 12.91 6.39
C ASP A 236 -4.12 12.95 7.54
N ARG A 237 -3.89 12.19 8.62
CA ARG A 237 -4.72 12.27 9.83
C ARG A 237 -4.67 13.66 10.45
N ASP A 238 -3.50 14.30 10.36
CA ASP A 238 -3.27 15.64 10.92
C ASP A 238 -3.99 16.75 10.12
N LEU A 239 -4.49 16.42 8.93
CA LEU A 239 -5.28 17.28 8.04
C LEU A 239 -6.78 16.98 8.09
N SER A 240 -7.23 16.18 9.06
CA SER A 240 -8.67 16.06 9.35
C SER A 240 -9.21 17.37 9.92
N PHE A 241 -10.51 17.64 9.74
CA PHE A 241 -11.17 18.83 10.29
C PHE A 241 -10.89 19.00 11.79
N ASN A 242 -11.12 17.97 12.59
CA ASN A 242 -10.88 18.02 14.03
C ASN A 242 -9.41 18.30 14.39
N SER A 243 -8.46 17.71 13.66
CA SER A 243 -7.04 17.96 13.89
C SER A 243 -6.63 19.39 13.52
N LEU A 244 -7.19 19.93 12.44
CA LEU A 244 -6.98 21.30 12.03
C LEU A 244 -7.60 22.28 13.05
N CYS A 245 -8.82 22.03 13.53
CA CYS A 245 -9.42 22.84 14.61
C CYS A 245 -8.58 22.80 15.89
N ALA A 246 -8.04 21.63 16.26
CA ALA A 246 -7.15 21.51 17.41
C ALA A 246 -5.83 22.29 17.24
N THR A 247 -5.40 22.53 16.00
CA THR A 247 -4.14 23.24 15.70
C THR A 247 -4.35 24.74 15.46
N LEU A 248 -5.41 25.12 14.75
CA LEU A 248 -5.67 26.47 14.24
C LEU A 248 -6.77 27.21 15.03
N GLY A 249 -7.37 26.56 16.02
CA GLY A 249 -8.49 27.10 16.79
C GLY A 249 -9.86 26.80 16.18
N ASN A 250 -10.92 27.33 16.80
CA ASN A 250 -12.29 27.11 16.35
C ASN A 250 -12.60 27.98 15.11
N VAL A 251 -12.99 27.31 14.03
CA VAL A 251 -13.33 27.91 12.73
C VAL A 251 -14.48 28.92 12.85
N ALA A 252 -15.41 28.72 13.80
CA ALA A 252 -16.60 29.55 13.97
C ALA A 252 -16.30 31.01 14.39
N ALA A 253 -15.10 31.28 14.94
CA ALA A 253 -14.68 32.64 15.27
C ALA A 253 -14.15 33.43 14.06
N GLU A 254 -13.71 32.76 12.99
CA GLU A 254 -13.03 33.40 11.84
C GLU A 254 -13.83 33.37 10.52
N LEU A 255 -14.92 32.59 10.44
CA LEU A 255 -15.77 32.50 9.23
C LEU A 255 -16.69 33.71 8.97
N ILE A 256 -16.67 34.74 9.83
CA ILE A 256 -17.42 35.99 9.60
C ILE A 256 -16.86 36.79 8.41
N ILE A 257 -15.68 36.43 7.86
CA ILE A 257 -14.99 37.21 6.81
C ILE A 257 -14.94 36.49 5.45
N GLN A 258 -16.01 35.83 4.99
CA GLN A 258 -16.20 35.60 3.55
C GLN A 258 -17.67 35.77 3.12
N PRO A 259 -18.09 36.97 2.68
CA PRO A 259 -19.33 37.14 1.95
C PRO A 259 -19.15 36.63 0.51
N HIS A 260 -20.06 35.73 0.11
CA HIS A 260 -20.48 35.42 -1.26
C HIS A 260 -19.40 35.19 -2.34
N GLN A 261 -19.18 33.92 -2.71
CA GLN A 261 -18.98 33.58 -4.12
C GLN A 261 -20.22 32.84 -4.62
N ALA A 262 -20.94 33.51 -5.52
CA ALA A 262 -22.13 33.00 -6.17
C ALA A 262 -21.84 31.72 -6.96
N ILE A 263 -22.68 30.71 -6.74
CA ILE A 263 -22.83 29.58 -7.64
C ILE A 263 -23.55 30.11 -8.88
N ILE A 264 -22.91 30.07 -10.05
CA ILE A 264 -23.65 30.20 -11.31
C ILE A 264 -24.48 28.93 -11.49
N PRO A 265 -25.81 29.01 -11.56
CA PRO A 265 -26.64 27.87 -11.92
C PRO A 265 -26.66 27.76 -13.44
N SER A 266 -26.05 26.72 -14.02
CA SER A 266 -26.40 26.31 -15.38
C SER A 266 -27.81 25.72 -15.33
N GLY A 267 -28.79 26.54 -15.72
CA GLY A 267 -30.21 26.25 -15.61
C GLY A 267 -30.68 25.03 -16.38
N GLY A 268 -31.68 24.36 -15.81
CA GLY A 268 -32.58 23.46 -16.52
C GLY A 268 -33.99 24.06 -16.51
N GLY A 269 -34.70 23.94 -17.63
CA GLY A 269 -36.13 24.27 -17.75
C GLY A 269 -36.53 24.58 -19.19
N GLY A 270 -37.18 23.62 -19.86
CA GLY A 270 -37.53 23.65 -21.29
C GLY A 270 -38.81 24.42 -21.66
N GLY A 271 -39.12 24.41 -22.96
CA GLY A 271 -40.44 24.80 -23.51
C GLY A 271 -40.44 25.25 -24.98
N THR A 272 -40.64 24.29 -25.89
CA THR A 272 -41.45 24.32 -27.14
C THR A 272 -41.34 25.49 -28.16
N ASN A 273 -40.94 25.22 -29.41
CA ASN A 273 -41.85 25.06 -30.57
C ASN A 273 -41.12 24.82 -31.91
N ASN A 274 -41.81 24.09 -32.79
CA ASN A 274 -41.46 23.54 -34.11
C ASN A 274 -40.99 24.56 -35.16
N GLU A 275 -40.12 24.13 -36.09
CA GLU A 275 -40.46 23.95 -37.52
C GLU A 275 -39.37 23.19 -38.32
N GLN A 276 -39.79 22.04 -38.87
CA GLN A 276 -39.50 21.43 -40.17
C GLN A 276 -38.07 21.43 -40.77
N GLY A 277 -37.54 20.23 -41.07
CA GLY A 277 -37.06 19.98 -42.44
C GLY A 277 -36.07 18.85 -42.75
N TRP A 278 -36.60 17.68 -43.16
CA TRP A 278 -36.14 16.73 -44.20
C TRP A 278 -34.72 16.07 -44.21
N ARG A 279 -34.79 14.72 -44.10
CA ARG A 279 -34.17 13.63 -44.92
C ARG A 279 -32.73 13.09 -44.67
N ASN A 280 -32.77 11.82 -44.24
CA ASN A 280 -32.18 10.59 -44.80
C ASN A 280 -30.72 10.16 -44.54
N ASP A 281 -30.66 8.97 -43.93
CA ASP A 281 -29.84 7.79 -44.20
C ASP A 281 -28.31 7.90 -44.20
N LYS A 282 -27.68 7.28 -43.19
CA LYS A 282 -26.99 5.98 -43.33
C LYS A 282 -26.30 5.52 -42.02
N ASP A 283 -26.27 4.21 -41.86
CA ASP A 283 -25.37 3.38 -41.05
C ASP A 283 -25.59 3.25 -39.53
N LYS A 284 -26.46 2.29 -39.18
CA LYS A 284 -26.31 1.43 -38.00
C LYS A 284 -25.33 0.30 -38.33
N ASP A 285 -24.24 0.15 -37.57
CA ASP A 285 -24.17 -0.89 -36.53
C ASP A 285 -22.80 -0.97 -35.83
N ASN A 286 -22.83 -0.60 -34.54
CA ASN A 286 -22.31 -1.36 -33.41
C ASN A 286 -20.87 -1.92 -33.43
N GLN A 287 -19.90 -1.08 -33.07
CA GLN A 287 -18.73 -1.54 -32.30
C GLN A 287 -18.96 -1.35 -30.80
N ARG A 288 -19.14 -2.48 -30.10
CA ARG A 288 -19.09 -2.60 -28.65
C ARG A 288 -17.67 -2.28 -28.14
N ASN A 289 -17.51 -1.17 -27.44
CA ASN A 289 -16.39 -0.98 -26.50
C ASN A 289 -16.91 -1.13 -25.07
N GLU A 290 -16.84 -2.35 -24.54
CA GLU A 290 -17.01 -2.59 -23.11
C GLU A 290 -15.83 -2.00 -22.31
N PRO A 291 -16.08 -1.22 -21.25
CA PRO A 291 -15.03 -0.85 -20.32
C PRO A 291 -14.58 -2.05 -19.47
N PHE A 292 -13.29 -2.36 -19.61
CA PHE A 292 -12.48 -3.27 -18.82
C PHE A 292 -12.47 -2.87 -17.33
N TYR A 293 -13.49 -3.22 -16.54
CA TYR A 293 -13.40 -3.55 -15.09
C TYR A 293 -14.78 -3.91 -14.52
N LYS A 294 -15.00 -5.17 -14.13
CA LYS A 294 -16.10 -5.57 -13.22
C LYS A 294 -15.56 -5.63 -11.80
N THR A 295 -16.04 -4.75 -10.94
CA THR A 295 -15.81 -4.79 -9.48
C THR A 295 -16.55 -5.99 -8.88
N SER A 296 -15.81 -6.88 -8.21
CA SER A 296 -16.44 -8.04 -7.56
C SER A 296 -17.26 -7.58 -6.35
N LYS A 297 -18.53 -7.96 -6.35
CA LYS A 297 -19.47 -7.76 -5.25
C LYS A 297 -19.00 -8.57 -4.04
N ARG A 298 -18.83 -7.88 -2.92
CA ARG A 298 -18.72 -8.45 -1.58
C ARG A 298 -20.05 -9.15 -1.26
N ARG A 299 -20.06 -10.46 -1.01
CA ARG A 299 -21.16 -11.13 -0.30
C ARG A 299 -20.66 -11.54 1.09
N ARG A 300 -21.58 -11.38 2.04
CA ARG A 300 -21.47 -11.62 3.48
C ARG A 300 -21.02 -13.06 3.77
#